data_AF-A0A2V7Z1W6-F1
#
_entry.id   AF-A0A2V7Z1W6-F1
#
_cell.length_a   1.000
_cell.length_b   1.000
_cell.length_c   1.000
_cell.angle_alpha   90.00
_cell.angle_beta   90.00
_cell.angle_gamma   90.00
#
_symmetry.space_group_name_H-M   'P 1'
#
loop_
_entity.id
_entity.type
_entity.pdbx_description
1 polymer ?
#
loop_
_entity_poly.entity_id
_entity_poly.type
_entity_poly.pdbx_seq_one_letter_code
_entity_poly.pdbx_strand_id
1 'polypeptide(L)'
;MVRRSTLFALLLVAGLLLAAGARGMTAKTYQVTGPVLEVSNDMIAVQKGKDRWEIARDPSSKVPANLKVGDKVTIEYRMTATSVEVKPAAASKKKK
;
A
#
# COMPACT_ATOMS: atom_id res chain seq x y z
N MET A 1 -42.68 -26.82 4.86
CA MET A 1 -42.82 -25.79 5.93
C MET A 1 -41.41 -25.45 6.44
N VAL A 2 -40.77 -24.42 5.90
CA VAL A 2 -39.43 -24.02 6.34
C VAL A 2 -39.57 -23.38 7.72
N ARG A 3 -38.94 -23.95 8.74
CA ARG A 3 -39.03 -23.44 10.12
C ARG A 3 -38.38 -22.06 10.17
N ARG A 4 -38.99 -21.12 10.89
CA ARG A 4 -38.50 -19.73 11.02
C ARG A 4 -37.04 -19.65 11.50
N SER A 5 -36.57 -20.63 12.26
CA SER A 5 -35.17 -20.77 12.68
C SER A 5 -34.20 -21.10 11.54
N THR A 6 -34.63 -21.87 10.52
CA THR A 6 -33.80 -22.21 9.36
C THR A 6 -33.67 -21.02 8.39
N LEU A 7 -34.68 -20.16 8.32
CA LEU A 7 -34.63 -18.90 7.57
C LEU A 7 -33.67 -17.88 8.20
N PHE A 8 -33.64 -17.79 9.54
CA PHE A 8 -32.70 -16.94 10.27
C PHE A 8 -31.24 -17.40 10.12
N ALA A 9 -31.00 -18.71 10.20
CA ALA A 9 -29.66 -19.28 9.99
C ALA A 9 -29.14 -19.04 8.56
N LEU A 10 -30.01 -19.16 7.55
CA LEU A 10 -29.64 -18.86 6.16
C LEU A 10 -29.28 -17.38 5.95
N LEU A 11 -30.03 -16.45 6.56
CA LEU A 11 -29.76 -15.02 6.52
C LEU A 11 -28.42 -14.65 7.17
N LEU A 12 -28.06 -15.33 8.26
CA LEU A 12 -26.80 -15.10 8.99
C LEU A 12 -25.58 -15.60 8.19
N VAL A 13 -25.71 -16.77 7.54
CA VAL A 13 -24.66 -17.31 6.66
C VAL A 13 -24.52 -16.46 5.39
N ALA A 14 -25.62 -15.98 4.81
CA ALA A 14 -25.59 -15.06 3.67
C ALA A 14 -24.90 -13.73 4.02
N GLY A 15 -25.12 -13.19 5.24
CA GLY A 15 -24.44 -11.99 5.73
C GLY A 15 -22.92 -12.16 5.88
N LEU A 16 -22.44 -13.32 6.35
CA LEU A 16 -21.00 -13.59 6.47
C LEU A 16 -20.29 -13.71 5.11
N LEU A 17 -20.97 -14.23 4.08
CA LEU A 17 -20.40 -14.38 2.74
C LEU A 17 -20.26 -13.02 2.01
N LEU A 18 -21.16 -12.06 2.28
CA LEU A 18 -21.10 -10.70 1.75
C LEU A 18 -19.94 -9.86 2.35
N ALA A 19 -19.47 -10.20 3.57
CA ALA A 19 -18.34 -9.52 4.21
C ALA A 19 -16.97 -9.92 3.63
N ALA A 20 -16.88 -11.02 2.88
CA ALA A 20 -15.63 -11.50 2.30
C ALA A 20 -15.25 -10.80 0.98
N GLY A 21 -16.19 -10.10 0.33
CA GLY A 21 -16.04 -9.55 -1.01
C GLY A 21 -15.45 -8.13 -1.10
N ALA A 22 -15.29 -7.42 0.02
CA ALA A 22 -14.80 -6.04 0.02
C ALA A 22 -13.27 -5.96 0.05
N ARG A 23 -12.59 -6.60 -0.92
CA ARG A 23 -11.16 -6.33 -1.17
C ARG A 23 -11.12 -5.25 -2.23
N GLY A 24 -11.24 -3.99 -1.80
CA GLY A 24 -11.07 -2.85 -2.69
C GLY A 24 -9.77 -2.98 -3.47
N MET A 25 -9.78 -2.52 -4.73
CA MET A 25 -8.58 -2.39 -5.58
C MET A 25 -7.62 -1.39 -4.92
N THR A 26 -6.91 -1.83 -3.90
CA THR A 26 -5.88 -1.03 -3.23
C THR A 26 -4.64 -1.07 -4.09
N ALA A 27 -3.93 0.06 -4.19
CA ALA A 27 -2.67 0.13 -4.90
C ALA A 27 -1.74 -0.99 -4.41
N LYS A 28 -0.94 -1.55 -5.32
CA LYS A 28 0.00 -2.62 -4.97
C LYS A 28 0.88 -2.18 -3.81
N THR A 29 1.07 -3.07 -2.85
CA THR A 29 2.09 -2.92 -1.82
C THR A 29 3.41 -3.42 -2.39
N TYR A 30 4.47 -2.65 -2.14
CA TYR A 30 5.83 -2.93 -2.56
C TYR A 30 6.72 -3.08 -1.33
N GLN A 31 7.93 -3.61 -1.55
CA GLN A 31 8.91 -3.80 -0.50
C GLN A 31 10.28 -3.29 -0.92
N VAL A 32 10.99 -2.71 0.04
CA VAL A 32 12.41 -2.39 -0.08
C VAL A 32 13.15 -2.89 1.15
N THR A 33 14.29 -3.55 0.93
CA THR A 33 15.12 -4.09 2.01
C THR A 33 16.52 -3.48 1.94
N GLY A 34 17.02 -3.00 3.06
CA GLY A 34 18.33 -2.36 3.14
C GLY A 34 18.70 -1.93 4.56
N PRO A 35 19.98 -1.56 4.81
CA PRO A 35 20.34 -0.86 6.03
C PRO A 35 19.70 0.54 6.06
N VAL A 36 19.20 0.93 7.23
CA VAL A 36 18.66 2.27 7.48
C VAL A 36 19.79 3.29 7.41
N LEU A 37 19.59 4.36 6.65
CA LEU A 37 20.49 5.50 6.55
C LEU A 37 20.01 6.67 7.41
N GLU A 38 18.70 6.83 7.55
CA GLU A 38 18.09 7.95 8.27
C GLU A 38 16.68 7.57 8.77
N VAL A 39 16.31 8.12 9.91
CA VAL A 39 14.95 8.02 10.47
C VAL A 39 14.51 9.41 10.89
N SER A 40 13.38 9.87 10.37
CA SER A 40 12.72 11.10 10.80
C SER A 40 11.24 10.81 11.13
N ASN A 41 10.51 11.87 11.51
CA ASN A 41 9.07 11.78 11.74
C ASN A 41 8.28 11.55 10.45
N ASP A 42 8.79 12.03 9.32
CA ASP A 42 8.08 12.07 8.04
C ASP A 42 8.61 11.03 7.04
N MET A 43 9.81 10.46 7.26
CA MET A 43 10.46 9.57 6.29
C MET A 43 11.44 8.57 6.95
N ILE A 44 11.64 7.43 6.31
CA ILE A 44 12.74 6.49 6.60
C ILE A 44 13.55 6.25 5.32
N ALA A 45 14.87 6.43 5.40
CA ALA A 45 15.77 6.19 4.28
C ALA A 45 16.51 4.87 4.44
N VAL A 46 16.60 4.06 3.36
CA VAL A 46 17.36 2.82 3.32
C VAL A 46 18.26 2.75 2.09
N GLN A 47 19.38 2.02 2.19
CA GLN A 47 20.25 1.75 1.05
C GLN A 47 19.80 0.50 0.31
N LYS A 48 19.50 0.60 -1.00
CA LYS A 48 19.20 -0.55 -1.86
C LYS A 48 20.20 -0.58 -3.02
N GLY A 49 21.16 -1.51 -2.96
CA GLY A 49 22.26 -1.52 -3.93
C GLY A 49 23.08 -0.23 -3.79
N LYS A 50 23.19 0.57 -4.86
CA LYS A 50 23.86 1.87 -4.86
C LYS A 50 22.91 3.06 -4.64
N ASP A 51 21.61 2.81 -4.60
CA ASP A 51 20.60 3.86 -4.52
C ASP A 51 20.12 4.07 -3.08
N ARG A 52 19.86 5.33 -2.74
CA ARG A 52 19.16 5.74 -1.51
C ARG A 52 17.67 5.77 -1.77
N TRP A 53 16.91 4.99 -0.99
CA TRP A 53 15.46 4.92 -1.07
C TRP A 53 14.84 5.65 0.10
N GLU A 54 13.99 6.63 -0.17
CA GLU A 54 13.30 7.43 0.84
C GLU A 54 11.82 7.06 0.85
N ILE A 55 11.34 6.58 1.99
CA ILE A 55 9.97 6.12 2.15
C ILE A 55 9.27 7.03 3.13
N ALA A 56 8.27 7.77 2.62
CA ALA A 56 7.41 8.59 3.45
C ALA A 56 6.68 7.73 4.49
N ARG A 57 6.52 8.27 5.69
CA ARG A 57 5.73 7.69 6.77
C ARG A 57 4.81 8.75 7.37
N ASP A 58 3.80 8.28 8.06
CA ASP A 58 2.81 9.09 8.74
C ASP A 58 2.51 8.48 10.13
N PRO A 59 1.72 9.14 11.00
CA PRO A 59 1.42 8.61 12.34
C PRO A 59 0.75 7.21 12.38
N SER A 60 0.15 6.75 11.28
CA SER A 60 -0.42 5.41 11.15
C SER A 60 0.61 4.34 10.74
N SER A 61 1.81 4.75 10.32
CA SER A 61 2.90 3.86 9.96
C SER A 61 3.41 3.09 11.18
N LYS A 62 3.39 1.76 11.10
CA LYS A 62 3.87 0.87 12.15
C LYS A 62 5.39 0.83 12.15
N VAL A 63 6.01 1.66 12.99
CA VAL A 63 7.47 1.72 13.11
C VAL A 63 7.93 1.20 14.47
N PRO A 64 8.87 0.24 14.51
CA PRO A 64 9.42 -0.26 15.77
C PRO A 64 10.07 0.86 16.59
N ALA A 65 9.83 0.88 17.90
CA ALA A 65 10.34 1.92 18.80
C ALA A 65 11.88 1.96 18.89
N ASN A 66 12.54 0.85 18.58
CA ASN A 66 14.00 0.69 18.65
C ASN A 66 14.69 0.77 17.28
N LEU A 67 13.99 1.20 16.23
CA LEU A 67 14.57 1.39 14.91
C LEU A 67 15.68 2.46 14.96
N LYS A 68 16.87 2.11 14.46
CA LYS A 68 18.02 3.03 14.40
C LYS A 68 18.75 2.93 13.07
N VAL A 69 19.58 3.93 12.79
CA VAL A 69 20.50 3.94 11.64
C VAL A 69 21.43 2.73 11.71
N GLY A 70 21.66 2.11 10.55
CA GLY A 70 22.45 0.89 10.38
C GLY A 70 21.64 -0.41 10.44
N ASP A 71 20.44 -0.41 11.03
CA ASP A 71 19.61 -1.62 11.09
C ASP A 71 19.21 -2.08 9.70
N LYS A 72 19.36 -3.37 9.40
CA LYS A 72 18.84 -3.96 8.16
C LYS A 72 17.35 -4.22 8.32
N VAL A 73 16.53 -3.55 7.52
CA VAL A 73 15.06 -3.64 7.60
C VAL A 73 14.45 -3.91 6.23
N THR A 74 13.24 -4.45 6.23
CA THR A 74 12.35 -4.47 5.06
C THR A 74 11.20 -3.51 5.35
N ILE A 75 10.98 -2.54 4.46
CA ILE A 75 9.89 -1.57 4.55
C ILE A 75 8.83 -1.95 3.52
N GLU A 76 7.60 -2.15 3.97
CA GLU A 76 6.44 -2.27 3.10
C GLU A 76 5.86 -0.88 2.84
N TYR A 77 5.61 -0.54 1.58
CA TYR A 77 5.13 0.79 1.21
C TYR A 77 4.16 0.72 0.02
N ARG A 78 3.40 1.81 -0.18
CA ARG A 78 2.55 2.01 -1.35
C ARG A 78 3.04 3.23 -2.11
N MET A 79 2.93 3.18 -3.44
CA MET A 79 3.19 4.35 -4.29
C MET A 79 1.87 5.05 -4.54
N THR A 80 1.78 6.31 -4.11
CA THR A 80 0.58 7.14 -4.24
C THR A 80 0.89 8.35 -5.10
N ALA A 81 0.08 8.62 -6.12
CA ALA A 81 0.21 9.83 -6.91
C ALA A 81 -0.20 11.06 -6.07
N THR A 82 0.63 12.10 -6.07
CA THR A 82 0.35 13.36 -5.37
C THR A 82 -0.31 14.39 -6.29
N SER A 83 0.06 14.41 -7.57
CA SER A 83 -0.57 15.21 -8.61
C SER A 83 -0.39 14.51 -9.96
N VAL A 84 -1.38 14.65 -10.84
CA VAL A 84 -1.35 14.10 -12.20
C VAL A 84 -1.70 15.21 -13.17
N GLU A 85 -0.76 15.54 -14.07
CA GLU A 85 -0.94 16.51 -15.14
C GLU A 85 -0.90 15.80 -16.49
N VAL A 86 -1.91 16.05 -17.33
CA VAL A 86 -1.96 15.50 -18.70
C VAL A 86 -1.13 16.40 -19.61
N LYS A 87 0.02 15.91 -20.05
CA LYS A 87 0.83 16.56 -21.09
C LYS A 87 0.36 16.06 -22.46
N PRO A 88 -0.14 16.93 -23.37
CA PRO A 88 -0.55 16.50 -24.70
C PRO A 88 0.66 15.94 -25.43
N ALA A 89 0.52 14.73 -26.00
CA ALA A 89 1.54 14.19 -26.88
C ALA A 89 1.69 15.14 -28.08
N ALA A 90 2.93 15.54 -28.39
CA ALA A 90 3.21 16.31 -29.60
C ALA A 90 2.62 15.54 -30.78
N ALA A 91 1.69 16.15 -31.51
CA ALA A 91 1.02 15.52 -32.64
C ALA A 91 2.06 14.94 -33.58
N SER A 92 2.13 13.61 -33.65
CA SER A 92 2.95 12.91 -34.63
C SER A 92 2.42 13.31 -36.00
N LYS A 93 3.21 14.10 -36.74
CA LYS A 93 2.93 14.44 -38.13
C LYS A 93 2.71 13.14 -38.89
N LYS A 94 1.44 12.82 -39.21
CA LYS A 94 1.12 11.82 -40.24
C LYS A 94 1.83 12.28 -41.51
N LYS A 95 2.84 11.54 -41.92
CA LYS A 95 3.49 11.72 -43.22
C LYS A 95 2.49 11.27 -44.28
N LYS A 96 2.32 12.15 -45.27
CA LYS A 96 1.40 12.07 -46.41
C LYS A 96 1.61 10.80 -47.23
#